data_AF-J9EL80-F1
#
_entry.id   AF-J9EL80-F1
#
_cell.length_a   1.000
_cell.length_b   1.000
_cell.length_c   1.000
_cell.angle_alpha   90.00
_cell.angle_beta   90.00
_cell.angle_gamma   90.00
#
_symmetry.space_group_name_H-M   'P 1'
#
loop_
_entity.id
_entity.type
_entity.pdbx_description
1 polymer ?
#
loop_
_entity_poly.entity_id
_entity_poly.type
_entity_poly.pdbx_seq_one_letter_code
_entity_poly.pdbx_strand_id
1 'polypeptide(L)'
;MKPIGGDKKLLVEKTHGMLSDETIVEIFEQLAPRERARFSIINKRLYNLLHPWSDINRITAHKVGIVLSSDRYILEIHNSTENTDVNKLAKALRSSPFIQKLVISSMDHIRTIPATSFGCLSNLRELTLPCDIFDK
;
A
#
# COMPACT_ATOMS: atom_id res chain seq x y z
N MET A 1 -2.23 -0.11 62.27
CA MET A 1 -3.48 -0.81 61.78
C MET A 1 -4.41 0.19 61.08
N LYS A 2 -4.39 0.05 59.67
CA LYS A 2 -5.16 0.05 58.41
C LYS A 2 -4.60 1.13 57.48
N PRO A 3 -4.46 0.75 56.19
CA PRO A 3 -3.88 1.00 54.86
C PRO A 3 -4.76 1.94 54.03
N ILE A 4 -4.21 3.20 53.62
CA ILE A 4 -5.08 3.90 52.64
C ILE A 4 -4.30 4.06 51.34
N GLY A 5 -4.34 2.94 50.55
CA GLY A 5 -4.89 2.71 49.19
C GLY A 5 -4.53 3.85 48.23
N GLY A 6 -3.28 3.82 47.72
CA GLY A 6 -2.67 3.96 46.39
C GLY A 6 -3.70 4.26 45.29
N ASP A 7 -4.18 5.49 45.27
CA ASP A 7 -4.85 6.08 44.08
C ASP A 7 -3.88 6.14 42.90
N LYS A 8 -3.50 5.00 42.27
CA LYS A 8 -3.00 4.95 40.88
C LYS A 8 -3.80 5.89 39.96
N LYS A 9 -3.57 7.15 40.14
CA LYS A 9 -3.86 8.14 39.09
C LYS A 9 -3.39 7.64 37.72
N LEU A 10 -4.10 6.72 37.07
CA LEU A 10 -4.15 6.54 35.60
C LEU A 10 -3.88 7.85 34.87
N LEU A 11 -2.63 8.26 34.88
CA LEU A 11 -2.13 9.33 33.99
C LEU A 11 -2.60 9.10 32.55
N VAL A 12 -3.90 9.23 32.34
CA VAL A 12 -4.37 9.43 30.95
C VAL A 12 -3.69 10.67 30.37
N GLU A 13 -2.41 10.51 30.03
CA GLU A 13 -1.76 11.47 29.12
C GLU A 13 -2.76 12.02 28.08
N LYS A 14 -3.66 12.89 28.45
CA LYS A 14 -4.49 13.75 27.58
C LYS A 14 -3.64 14.36 26.46
N THR A 15 -3.41 13.60 25.36
CA THR A 15 -2.74 14.20 24.19
C THR A 15 -3.60 15.32 23.60
N HIS A 16 -3.74 16.42 24.26
CA HIS A 16 -4.39 17.67 23.76
C HIS A 16 -3.65 18.20 22.55
N GLY A 17 -3.94 17.44 21.39
CA GLY A 17 -3.55 18.12 20.13
C GLY A 17 -3.47 17.11 18.98
N MET A 18 -4.22 15.96 19.14
CA MET A 18 -3.99 14.98 18.05
C MET A 18 -5.22 14.98 17.12
N LEU A 19 -4.94 15.49 15.94
CA LEU A 19 -6.01 15.40 14.92
C LEU A 19 -6.49 13.96 14.76
N SER A 20 -7.78 13.92 14.68
CA SER A 20 -8.32 12.57 14.42
C SER A 20 -7.82 12.02 13.08
N ASP A 21 -7.81 10.63 12.89
CA ASP A 21 -7.39 10.01 11.60
C ASP A 21 -8.23 10.54 10.44
N GLU A 22 -9.53 10.81 10.74
CA GLU A 22 -10.44 11.32 9.67
C GLU A 22 -10.03 12.74 9.25
N THR A 23 -9.73 13.45 10.12
CA THR A 23 -9.30 14.82 9.81
C THR A 23 -7.93 14.82 9.11
N ILE A 24 -7.04 13.95 9.44
CA ILE A 24 -5.69 13.83 8.84
C ILE A 24 -5.82 13.33 7.40
N VAL A 25 -6.84 12.52 7.14
CA VAL A 25 -7.07 12.03 5.76
C VAL A 25 -7.70 13.15 4.93
N GLU A 26 -8.56 13.89 5.52
CA GLU A 26 -9.21 15.01 4.79
C GLU A 26 -8.19 16.09 4.41
N ILE A 27 -7.27 16.30 5.24
CA ILE A 27 -6.17 17.26 4.92
C ILE A 27 -5.26 16.66 3.85
N PHE A 28 -5.05 15.29 3.99
CA PHE A 28 -4.17 14.59 3.03
C PHE A 28 -4.77 14.64 1.62
N GLU A 29 -6.11 14.73 1.43
CA GLU A 29 -6.78 14.71 0.11
C GLU A 29 -6.77 16.09 -0.53
N GLN A 30 -6.57 17.04 0.27
CA GLN A 30 -6.60 18.40 -0.30
C GLN A 30 -5.19 18.84 -0.71
N LEU A 31 -4.21 17.98 -0.47
CA LEU A 31 -2.82 18.38 -0.79
C LEU A 31 -2.44 17.90 -2.19
N ALA A 32 -1.60 18.74 -2.82
CA ALA A 32 -1.01 18.30 -4.10
C ALA A 32 -0.13 17.05 -3.91
N PRO A 33 0.00 16.29 -4.87
CA PRO A 33 0.69 14.99 -4.83
C PRO A 33 2.09 15.10 -4.20
N ARG A 34 2.83 16.20 -4.53
CA ARG A 34 4.18 16.39 -3.92
C ARG A 34 4.06 16.62 -2.41
N GLU A 35 3.09 17.19 -1.96
CA GLU A 35 2.90 17.52 -0.52
C GLU A 35 2.32 16.34 0.25
N ARG A 36 1.78 15.29 -0.42
CA ARG A 36 1.22 14.08 0.22
C ARG A 36 2.34 13.12 0.62
N ALA A 37 3.33 13.17 -0.19
CA ALA A 37 4.51 12.34 0.11
C ALA A 37 5.27 12.89 1.32
N ARG A 38 5.34 14.24 1.40
CA ARG A 38 6.05 14.88 2.53
C ARG A 38 5.25 14.75 3.83
N PHE A 39 3.89 14.72 3.53
CA PHE A 39 3.00 14.63 4.70
C PHE A 39 3.01 13.20 5.27
N SER A 40 3.15 12.18 4.53
CA SER A 40 3.05 10.76 4.91
C SER A 40 4.30 10.29 5.64
N ILE A 41 5.41 11.12 5.63
CA ILE A 41 6.66 10.54 6.22
C ILE A 41 7.04 11.37 7.44
N ILE A 42 6.14 12.28 7.87
CA ILE A 42 6.42 13.19 9.00
C ILE A 42 6.57 12.37 10.29
N ASN A 43 5.79 11.36 10.38
CA ASN A 43 6.00 10.48 11.54
C ASN A 43 5.41 9.10 11.24
N LYS A 44 5.90 8.18 12.24
CA LYS A 44 5.59 6.76 12.01
C LYS A 44 4.07 6.53 11.93
N ARG A 45 3.39 7.31 12.66
CA ARG A 45 1.92 7.20 12.64
C ARG A 45 1.35 7.65 11.28
N LEU A 46 1.78 8.69 10.70
CA LEU A 46 1.28 9.22 9.41
C LEU A 46 1.84 8.37 8.25
N TYR A 47 3.02 8.04 8.47
CA TYR A 47 3.62 7.17 7.45
C TYR A 47 2.84 5.85 7.37
N ASN A 48 2.45 5.34 8.54
CA ASN A 48 1.65 4.11 8.57
C ASN A 48 0.20 4.36 8.12
N LEU A 49 -0.13 5.55 8.40
CA LEU A 49 -1.54 5.90 8.09
C LEU A 49 -1.68 6.30 6.61
N LEU A 50 -0.53 6.76 5.91
CA LEU A 50 -0.73 7.47 4.61
C LEU A 50 0.23 6.90 3.57
N HIS A 51 1.31 6.15 3.98
CA HIS A 51 2.60 5.79 3.35
C HIS A 51 2.42 4.62 2.38
N PRO A 52 1.72 4.19 1.91
CA PRO A 52 1.96 3.12 0.93
C PRO A 52 0.83 3.02 -0.09
N TRP A 53 -0.12 4.05 -0.75
CA TRP A 53 -1.23 3.37 -1.48
C TRP A 53 -2.32 4.39 -1.82
N SER A 54 -2.26 5.56 -1.66
CA SER A 54 -3.54 6.28 -1.93
C SER A 54 -3.59 6.76 -3.38
N ASP A 55 -2.64 6.58 -4.10
CA ASP A 55 -2.96 7.13 -5.44
C ASP A 55 -2.61 6.11 -6.52
N ILE A 56 -1.87 5.00 -6.05
CA ILE A 56 -1.54 4.07 -7.15
C ILE A 56 -2.82 3.33 -7.58
N ASN A 57 -3.13 3.59 -8.73
CA ASN A 57 -4.40 2.97 -9.13
C ASN A 57 -4.20 2.02 -10.32
N ARG A 58 -2.82 1.93 -10.71
CA ARG A 58 -2.56 1.01 -11.84
C ARG A 58 -1.24 0.27 -11.58
N ILE A 59 -1.38 -1.03 -11.83
CA ILE A 59 -0.13 -1.81 -11.77
C ILE A 59 0.01 -2.62 -13.07
N THR A 60 1.31 -2.51 -13.58
CA THR A 60 1.61 -3.33 -14.76
C THR A 60 2.84 -4.19 -14.47
N ALA A 61 2.53 -5.46 -14.56
CA ALA A 61 3.67 -6.40 -14.37
C ALA A 61 4.10 -7.02 -15.70
N HIS A 62 5.38 -6.77 -16.05
CA HIS A 62 5.92 -7.44 -17.27
C HIS A 62 7.16 -8.26 -16.94
N LYS A 63 7.79 -8.81 -17.95
CA LYS A 63 8.87 -9.78 -17.71
C LYS A 63 10.07 -9.11 -17.04
N VAL A 64 10.28 -7.92 -17.24
CA VAL A 64 11.54 -7.28 -16.82
C VAL A 64 11.30 -6.48 -15.54
N GLY A 65 9.99 -6.53 -15.08
CA GLY A 65 9.76 -5.77 -13.84
C GLY A 65 8.28 -5.38 -13.69
N ILE A 66 8.12 -4.44 -12.59
CA ILE A 66 6.74 -3.98 -12.29
C ILE A 66 6.69 -2.46 -12.34
N VAL A 67 5.56 -2.04 -12.94
CA VAL A 67 5.37 -0.58 -13.00
C VAL A 67 4.14 -0.23 -12.15
N LEU A 68 4.38 0.66 -11.19
CA LEU A 68 3.26 1.22 -10.40
C LEU A 68 2.96 2.66 -10.85
N SER A 69 1.58 2.82 -11.14
CA SER A 69 1.32 4.17 -11.68
C SER A 69 0.01 4.71 -11.08
N SER A 70 0.04 5.97 -10.93
CA SER A 70 -1.18 6.76 -10.63
C SER A 70 -1.36 7.88 -11.65
N ASP A 71 -2.35 8.64 -11.46
CA ASP A 71 -2.54 9.77 -12.40
C ASP A 71 -1.40 10.77 -12.28
N ARG A 72 -0.60 10.61 -11.38
CA ARG A 72 0.39 11.70 -11.17
C ARG A 72 1.81 11.13 -11.20
N TYR A 73 1.87 9.83 -11.05
CA TYR A 73 3.26 9.34 -10.96
C TYR A 73 3.34 7.95 -11.59
N ILE A 74 4.71 7.75 -12.03
CA ILE A 74 5.01 6.37 -12.51
C ILE A 74 6.29 5.89 -11.83
N LEU A 75 6.12 4.71 -11.32
CA LEU A 75 7.29 4.13 -10.65
C LEU A 75 7.59 2.75 -11.26
N GLU A 76 8.95 2.58 -11.57
CA GLU A 76 9.31 1.29 -12.21
C GLU A 76 10.25 0.51 -11.28
N ILE A 77 9.86 -0.68 -11.11
CA ILE A 77 10.67 -1.59 -10.27
C ILE A 77 11.20 -2.72 -11.16
N HIS A 78 12.58 -2.80 -11.21
CA HIS A 78 13.17 -3.83 -12.11
C HIS A 78 13.58 -5.06 -11.30
N ASN A 79 13.46 -6.19 -12.04
CA ASN A 79 13.82 -7.47 -11.39
C ASN A 79 15.34 -7.61 -11.32
N SER A 80 15.90 -7.53 -10.07
CA SER A 80 17.35 -7.71 -9.98
C SER A 80 17.70 -9.22 -9.98
N THR A 81 18.75 -9.61 -10.72
CA THR A 81 19.28 -10.98 -10.91
C THR A 81 19.80 -11.55 -9.59
N GLU A 82 19.71 -10.73 -8.43
CA GLU A 82 20.42 -11.19 -7.21
C GLU A 82 19.42 -11.34 -6.05
N ASN A 83 18.13 -11.41 -6.23
CA ASN A 83 17.27 -11.41 -5.01
C ASN A 83 16.21 -12.50 -5.12
N THR A 84 16.50 -13.72 -4.51
CA THR A 84 15.61 -14.80 -4.04
C THR A 84 14.38 -14.23 -3.33
N ASP A 85 13.27 -13.84 -3.99
CA ASP A 85 11.91 -14.41 -4.17
C ASP A 85 10.93 -13.76 -3.19
N VAL A 86 11.02 -12.46 -2.96
CA VAL A 86 9.70 -11.98 -2.46
C VAL A 86 8.90 -11.45 -3.65
N ASN A 87 8.01 -12.35 -4.21
CA ASN A 87 7.04 -12.01 -5.26
C ASN A 87 6.69 -10.52 -5.27
N LYS A 88 7.61 -9.65 -5.69
CA LYS A 88 7.49 -8.18 -5.78
C LYS A 88 6.08 -7.77 -6.21
N LEU A 89 5.57 -8.58 -7.04
CA LEU A 89 4.18 -8.25 -7.44
C LEU A 89 3.21 -8.46 -6.28
N ALA A 90 3.41 -9.52 -5.57
CA ALA A 90 2.52 -9.73 -4.40
C ALA A 90 2.64 -8.59 -3.40
N LYS A 91 3.81 -8.15 -3.16
CA LYS A 91 3.99 -7.02 -2.22
C LYS A 91 3.35 -5.74 -2.77
N ALA A 92 3.57 -5.57 -4.04
CA ALA A 92 2.95 -4.38 -4.64
C ALA A 92 1.41 -4.43 -4.54
N LEU A 93 0.91 -5.58 -4.70
CA LEU A 93 -0.57 -5.70 -4.64
C LEU A 93 -1.06 -5.49 -3.21
N ARG A 94 -0.30 -5.97 -2.29
CA ARG A 94 -0.74 -5.80 -0.89
C ARG A 94 -0.62 -4.34 -0.46
N SER A 95 0.21 -3.66 -1.12
CA SER A 95 0.42 -2.26 -0.70
C SER A 95 -0.40 -1.28 -1.53
N SER A 96 -1.22 -1.90 -2.45
CA SER A 96 -2.08 -1.02 -3.30
C SER A 96 -3.55 -1.38 -3.16
N PRO A 97 -4.21 -1.01 -2.14
CA PRO A 97 -5.59 -1.44 -1.85
C PRO A 97 -6.60 -0.76 -2.77
N PHE A 98 -6.20 0.30 -3.53
CA PHE A 98 -7.21 0.98 -4.36
C PHE A 98 -6.90 0.74 -5.85
N ILE A 99 -6.23 -0.29 -6.03
CA ILE A 99 -5.85 -0.50 -7.44
C ILE A 99 -7.14 -0.70 -8.27
N GLN A 100 -7.12 -0.11 -9.48
CA GLN A 100 -8.31 -0.25 -10.36
C GLN A 100 -7.96 -1.05 -11.61
N LYS A 101 -6.64 -0.90 -11.92
CA LYS A 101 -6.26 -1.62 -13.16
C LYS A 101 -4.98 -2.43 -12.90
N LEU A 102 -5.16 -3.70 -13.28
CA LEU A 102 -4.01 -4.61 -13.13
C LEU A 102 -3.73 -5.30 -14.46
N VAL A 103 -2.45 -5.12 -14.88
CA VAL A 103 -2.05 -5.79 -16.14
C VAL A 103 -0.88 -6.73 -15.82
N ILE A 104 -1.16 -7.98 -16.17
CA ILE A 104 -0.06 -8.96 -16.07
C ILE A 104 0.22 -9.54 -17.47
N SER A 105 1.50 -9.35 -17.91
CA SER A 105 1.76 -9.69 -19.32
C SER A 105 2.60 -10.97 -19.40
N SER A 106 3.06 -11.42 -18.29
CA SER A 106 3.94 -12.60 -18.37
C SER A 106 3.41 -13.70 -17.45
N MET A 107 3.60 -14.99 -17.93
CA MET A 107 3.11 -16.14 -17.13
C MET A 107 4.01 -16.37 -15.91
N ASP A 108 5.19 -15.83 -15.94
CA ASP A 108 6.11 -16.02 -14.80
C ASP A 108 5.54 -15.40 -13.51
N HIS A 109 4.90 -14.31 -13.68
CA HIS A 109 4.34 -13.66 -12.48
C HIS A 109 3.09 -14.38 -11.97
N ILE A 110 2.31 -14.99 -12.89
CA ILE A 110 1.06 -15.68 -12.48
C ILE A 110 1.41 -16.98 -11.75
N ARG A 111 2.51 -17.60 -12.16
CA ARG A 111 2.85 -18.92 -11.57
C ARG A 111 3.43 -18.74 -10.17
N THR A 112 3.92 -17.54 -9.94
CA THR A 112 4.68 -17.42 -8.67
C THR A 112 3.87 -16.64 -7.64
N ILE A 113 2.80 -16.00 -8.11
CA ILE A 113 2.07 -15.13 -7.15
C ILE A 113 1.07 -15.98 -6.38
N PRO A 114 1.13 -15.87 -5.01
CA PRO A 114 0.19 -16.63 -4.19
C PRO A 114 -1.27 -16.21 -4.44
N ALA A 115 -2.12 -17.24 -4.32
CA ALA A 115 -3.56 -16.96 -4.56
C ALA A 115 -4.08 -15.92 -3.56
N THR A 116 -3.47 -15.89 -2.44
CA THR A 116 -3.99 -14.97 -1.40
C THR A 116 -3.69 -13.51 -1.75
N SER A 117 -2.83 -13.26 -2.72
CA SER A 117 -2.42 -11.89 -3.08
C SER A 117 -3.52 -11.13 -3.82
N PHE A 118 -4.50 -11.89 -4.24
CA PHE A 118 -5.57 -11.20 -4.98
C PHE A 118 -6.72 -10.84 -4.03
N GLY A 119 -6.59 -11.37 -2.79
CA GLY A 119 -7.67 -11.10 -1.80
C GLY A 119 -7.80 -9.61 -1.50
N CYS A 120 -6.77 -8.79 -1.88
CA CYS A 120 -6.77 -7.36 -1.49
C CYS A 120 -7.21 -6.48 -2.67
N LEU A 121 -7.84 -7.19 -3.75
CA LEU A 121 -8.18 -6.41 -4.95
C LEU A 121 -9.70 -6.18 -4.98
N SER A 122 -10.28 -5.51 -4.03
CA SER A 122 -11.75 -5.36 -3.93
C SER A 122 -12.26 -4.27 -4.88
N ASN A 123 -11.33 -3.44 -5.46
CA ASN A 123 -11.80 -2.32 -6.30
C ASN A 123 -11.27 -2.46 -7.73
N LEU A 124 -10.87 -3.66 -8.09
CA LEU A 124 -10.26 -3.85 -9.42
C LEU A 124 -11.36 -3.76 -10.51
N ARG A 125 -11.13 -2.88 -11.48
CA ARG A 125 -12.13 -2.70 -12.56
C ARG A 125 -11.63 -3.33 -13.87
N GLU A 126 -10.34 -3.31 -13.92
CA GLU A 126 -9.79 -3.85 -15.19
C GLU A 126 -8.64 -4.81 -14.86
N LEU A 127 -8.82 -6.01 -15.54
CA LEU A 127 -7.76 -7.01 -15.35
C LEU A 127 -7.34 -7.58 -16.71
N THR A 128 -6.04 -7.43 -16.92
CA THR A 128 -5.51 -8.02 -18.16
C THR A 128 -4.51 -9.12 -17.79
N LEU A 129 -4.78 -10.26 -18.48
CA LEU A 129 -3.88 -11.41 -18.21
C LEU A 129 -3.28 -11.90 -19.53
N PRO A 130 -2.10 -12.50 -19.41
CA PRO A 130 -1.50 -13.04 -20.63
C PRO A 130 -2.42 -14.06 -21.32
N CYS A 131 -2.40 -14.02 -22.67
CA CYS A 131 -3.34 -14.83 -23.50
C CYS A 131 -3.01 -16.32 -23.38
N ASP A 132 -1.84 -16.56 -22.96
CA ASP A 132 -1.47 -18.00 -22.95
C ASP A 132 -1.83 -18.65 -21.61
N ILE A 133 -2.62 -17.94 -20.84
CA ILE A 133 -2.97 -18.48 -19.50
C ILE A 133 -3.82 -19.74 -19.64
N PHE A 134 -4.41 -19.93 -20.87
CA PHE A 134 -5.30 -21.11 -21.00
C PHE A 134 -4.67 -22.12 -21.95
N ASP A 135 -3.37 -21.80 -22.30
CA ASP A 135 -2.74 -22.66 -23.33
C ASP A 135 -1.86 -23.71 -22.65
N LYS A 136 -2.35 -24.43 -21.81
CA LYS A 136 -1.67 -25.58 -21.18
C LYS A 136 -0.15 -25.50 -21.35
#